data_AF-A0A0G1EK14-F1
#
_entry.id   AF-A0A0G1EK14-F1
#
_cell.length_a   1.000
_cell.length_b   1.000
_cell.length_c   1.000
_cell.angle_alpha   90.00
_cell.angle_beta   90.00
_cell.angle_gamma   90.00
#
_symmetry.space_group_name_H-M   'P 1'
#
loop_
_entity.id
_entity.type
_entity.pdbx_description
1 polymer ?
#
loop_
_entity_poly.entity_id
_entity_poly.type
_entity_poly.pdbx_seq_one_letter_code
_entity_poly.pdbx_strand_id
1 'polypeptide(L)'
;GGWVRVRDEGDKITLAYKQLNDRSLHGTKEVSVEVSDFNNTCQILEAVGLEAKSYQETKRETWHYKNCEITLDTWPWIPSVVEIEVESEEAVQQAAAELGFTWAEALHGSIENVYQKYYKVTESEVGHWKEITFIPVPSWLEPKRRLG
;
A
#
# COMPACT_ATOMS: atom_id res chain seq x y z
N GLY A 1 -5.48 -16.27 1.32
CA GLY A 1 -4.46 -16.56 2.35
C GLY A 1 -4.32 -15.35 3.24
N GLY A 2 -3.82 -15.52 4.47
CA GLY A 2 -3.51 -14.41 5.37
C GLY A 2 -2.02 -14.09 5.37
N TRP A 3 -1.66 -12.89 5.82
CA TRP A 3 -0.28 -12.48 6.05
C TRP A 3 -0.18 -11.67 7.33
N VAL A 4 1.05 -11.53 7.83
CA VAL A 4 1.35 -10.59 8.91
C VAL A 4 2.23 -9.47 8.36
N ARG A 5 2.12 -8.29 8.95
CA ARG A 5 2.94 -7.12 8.64
C ARG A 5 3.37 -6.46 9.94
N VAL A 6 4.67 -6.26 10.10
CA VAL A 6 5.21 -5.31 11.07
C VAL A 6 5.44 -4.00 10.31
N ARG A 7 4.95 -2.88 10.85
CA ARG A 7 5.14 -1.55 10.24
C ARG A 7 5.61 -0.58 11.30
N ASP A 8 6.66 0.15 10.98
CA ASP A 8 7.12 1.32 11.73
C ASP A 8 6.72 2.58 10.95
N GLU A 9 5.95 3.47 11.58
CA GLU A 9 5.50 4.74 11.00
C GLU A 9 6.29 5.95 11.57
N GLY A 10 7.32 5.69 12.38
CA GLY A 10 8.18 6.68 13.02
C GLY A 10 7.67 7.15 14.37
N ASP A 11 6.34 7.24 14.55
CA ASP A 11 5.67 7.59 15.81
C ASP A 11 5.04 6.37 16.50
N LYS A 12 4.71 5.33 15.74
CA LYS A 12 4.10 4.08 16.23
C LYS A 12 4.58 2.88 15.42
N ILE A 13 4.59 1.72 16.08
CA ILE A 13 4.94 0.45 15.45
C ILE A 13 3.77 -0.51 15.64
N THR A 14 3.32 -1.13 14.56
CA THR A 14 2.16 -2.04 14.57
C THR A 14 2.52 -3.41 14.04
N LEU A 15 1.95 -4.45 14.65
CA LEU A 15 1.87 -5.81 14.12
C LEU A 15 0.43 -6.07 13.72
N ALA A 16 0.21 -6.34 12.43
CA ALA A 16 -1.12 -6.63 11.90
C ALA A 16 -1.16 -8.00 11.22
N TYR A 17 -2.18 -8.79 11.53
CA TYR A 17 -2.65 -9.89 10.69
C TYR A 17 -3.68 -9.33 9.71
N LYS A 18 -3.55 -9.69 8.43
CA LYS A 18 -4.51 -9.34 7.39
C LYS A 18 -4.88 -10.56 6.56
N GLN A 19 -6.12 -10.62 6.11
CA GLN A 19 -6.61 -11.65 5.21
C GLN A 19 -7.67 -11.09 4.27
N LEU A 20 -7.39 -11.18 2.98
CA LEU A 20 -8.37 -10.89 1.94
C LEU A 20 -9.27 -12.11 1.73
N ASN A 21 -10.55 -11.98 2.07
CA ASN A 21 -11.57 -12.99 1.80
C ASN A 21 -12.21 -12.77 0.42
N ASP A 22 -12.49 -11.51 0.08
CA ASP A 22 -13.01 -11.07 -1.22
C ASP A 22 -12.64 -9.59 -1.47
N ARG A 23 -12.94 -9.06 -2.67
CA ARG A 23 -12.61 -7.68 -3.08
C ARG A 23 -13.74 -6.66 -2.81
N SER A 24 -14.70 -6.97 -1.94
CA SER A 24 -15.67 -5.99 -1.47
C SER A 24 -15.07 -5.07 -0.40
N LEU A 25 -15.76 -3.97 -0.08
CA LEU A 25 -15.35 -3.01 0.95
C LEU A 25 -15.08 -3.64 2.32
N HIS A 26 -15.78 -4.73 2.66
CA HIS A 26 -15.61 -5.45 3.94
C HIS A 26 -14.90 -6.80 3.79
N GLY A 27 -14.31 -7.06 2.62
CA GLY A 27 -13.69 -8.34 2.29
C GLY A 27 -12.38 -8.61 3.03
N THR A 28 -11.77 -7.59 3.66
CA THR A 28 -10.51 -7.73 4.39
C THR A 28 -10.75 -7.90 5.89
N LYS A 29 -10.30 -9.03 6.45
CA LYS A 29 -10.17 -9.20 7.90
C LYS A 29 -8.83 -8.67 8.35
N GLU A 30 -8.85 -7.87 9.42
CA GLU A 30 -7.64 -7.31 10.01
C GLU A 30 -7.71 -7.39 11.54
N VAL A 31 -6.60 -7.77 12.15
CA VAL A 31 -6.35 -7.64 13.59
C VAL A 31 -5.01 -6.95 13.72
N SER A 32 -4.98 -5.80 14.40
CA SER A 32 -3.78 -4.98 14.55
C SER A 32 -3.54 -4.66 16.02
N VAL A 33 -2.29 -4.71 16.45
CA VAL A 33 -1.83 -4.33 17.78
C VAL A 33 -0.62 -3.42 17.67
N GLU A 34 -0.48 -2.50 18.62
CA GLU A 34 0.76 -1.74 18.81
C GLU A 34 1.82 -2.61 19.47
N VAL A 35 3.06 -2.50 19.01
CA VAL A 35 4.24 -3.17 19.57
C VAL A 35 5.32 -2.13 19.87
N SER A 36 6.22 -2.43 20.80
CA SER A 36 7.19 -1.44 21.28
C SER A 36 8.49 -1.36 20.48
N ASP A 37 8.79 -2.36 19.62
CA ASP A 37 10.04 -2.41 18.86
C ASP A 37 9.88 -3.21 17.55
N PHE A 38 10.33 -2.64 16.44
CA PHE A 38 10.20 -3.23 15.11
C PHE A 38 11.10 -4.47 14.94
N ASN A 39 12.37 -4.35 15.29
CA ASN A 39 13.37 -5.39 15.07
C ASN A 39 13.11 -6.63 15.92
N ASN A 40 12.80 -6.44 17.21
CA ASN A 40 12.48 -7.53 18.11
C ASN A 40 11.20 -8.26 17.66
N THR A 41 10.18 -7.53 17.18
CA THR A 41 8.95 -8.14 16.67
C THR A 41 9.24 -8.99 15.44
N CYS A 42 10.03 -8.49 14.48
CA CYS A 42 10.46 -9.26 13.30
C CYS A 42 11.25 -10.51 13.70
N GLN A 43 12.23 -10.40 14.61
CA GLN A 43 13.02 -11.54 15.10
C GLN A 43 12.15 -12.62 15.75
N ILE A 44 11.15 -12.24 16.55
CA ILE A 44 10.22 -13.19 17.17
C ILE A 44 9.43 -13.94 16.09
N LEU A 45 8.89 -13.25 15.08
CA LEU A 45 8.12 -13.85 14.00
C LEU A 45 8.96 -14.82 13.16
N GLU A 46 10.20 -14.45 12.84
CA GLU A 46 11.14 -15.30 12.13
C GLU A 46 11.53 -16.54 12.97
N ALA A 47 11.78 -16.35 14.27
CA ALA A 47 12.12 -17.44 15.18
C ALA A 47 11.01 -18.49 15.33
N VAL A 48 9.74 -18.09 15.18
CA VAL A 48 8.59 -19.03 15.18
C VAL A 48 8.27 -19.58 13.78
N GLY A 49 9.10 -19.29 12.77
CA GLY A 49 9.07 -19.93 11.46
C GLY A 49 8.36 -19.15 10.35
N LEU A 50 8.06 -17.86 10.54
CA LEU A 50 7.61 -17.01 9.44
C LEU A 50 8.79 -16.55 8.58
N GLU A 51 8.56 -16.39 7.27
CA GLU A 51 9.56 -15.86 6.35
C GLU A 51 9.21 -14.41 5.99
N ALA A 52 10.18 -13.50 6.10
CA ALA A 52 10.07 -12.14 5.58
C ALA A 52 9.91 -12.17 4.04
N LYS A 53 8.70 -11.88 3.57
CA LYS A 53 8.38 -11.92 2.13
C LYS A 53 8.83 -10.68 1.37
N SER A 54 8.72 -9.51 1.99
CA SER A 54 9.01 -8.21 1.37
C SER A 54 9.36 -7.18 2.46
N TYR A 55 10.32 -6.30 2.19
CA TYR A 55 10.62 -5.10 2.95
C TYR A 55 10.25 -3.87 2.12
N GLN A 56 9.44 -2.96 2.68
CA GLN A 56 8.84 -1.87 1.92
C GLN A 56 8.95 -0.56 2.70
N GLU A 57 9.38 0.50 2.01
CA GLU A 57 9.34 1.87 2.49
C GLU A 57 8.30 2.66 1.70
N THR A 58 7.45 3.39 2.42
CA THR A 58 6.47 4.31 1.84
C THR A 58 6.52 5.62 2.60
N LYS A 59 6.12 6.72 1.96
CA LYS A 59 5.80 7.97 2.67
C LYS A 59 4.31 8.22 2.52
N ARG A 60 3.64 8.51 3.63
CA ARG A 60 2.21 8.76 3.67
C ARG A 60 1.97 10.07 4.41
N GLU A 61 1.14 10.92 3.83
CA GLU A 61 0.52 12.05 4.53
C GLU A 61 -0.98 11.78 4.62
N THR A 62 -1.54 11.82 5.82
CA THR A 62 -2.98 11.59 6.04
C THR A 62 -3.67 12.89 6.41
N TRP A 63 -4.79 13.16 5.76
CA TRP A 63 -5.63 14.32 5.95
C TRP A 63 -7.07 13.89 6.21
N HIS A 64 -7.74 14.57 7.14
CA HIS A 64 -9.17 14.42 7.34
C HIS A 64 -9.89 15.60 6.70
N TYR A 65 -10.75 15.32 5.72
CA TYR A 65 -11.55 16.32 5.04
C TYR A 65 -13.01 15.86 5.01
N LYS A 66 -13.87 16.58 5.73
CA LYS A 66 -15.26 16.18 6.01
C LYS A 66 -15.31 14.79 6.65
N ASN A 67 -16.00 13.83 6.03
CA ASN A 67 -16.10 12.43 6.44
C ASN A 67 -15.15 11.51 5.64
N CYS A 68 -14.19 12.07 4.90
CA CYS A 68 -13.21 11.32 4.12
C CYS A 68 -11.84 11.35 4.81
N GLU A 69 -11.15 10.22 4.80
CA GLU A 69 -9.70 10.18 4.96
C GLU A 69 -9.06 10.29 3.57
N ILE A 70 -8.11 11.20 3.42
CA ILE A 70 -7.34 11.41 2.19
C ILE A 70 -5.88 11.12 2.50
N THR A 71 -5.28 10.20 1.76
CA THR A 71 -3.87 9.86 1.90
C THR A 71 -3.10 10.29 0.65
N LEU A 72 -1.95 10.93 0.83
CA LEU A 72 -0.95 11.13 -0.22
C LEU A 72 0.13 10.08 -0.03
N ASP A 73 0.10 9.06 -0.88
CA ASP A 73 0.98 7.92 -0.82
C ASP A 73 2.09 8.03 -1.84
N THR A 74 3.32 8.08 -1.35
CA THR A 74 4.51 8.02 -2.19
C THR A 74 5.16 6.66 -2.03
N TRP A 75 5.23 5.95 -3.15
CA TRP A 75 5.91 4.67 -3.29
C TRP A 75 7.14 4.84 -4.19
N PRO A 76 8.18 4.01 -4.01
CA PRO A 76 9.33 4.01 -4.90
C PRO A 76 8.92 3.81 -6.38
N TRP A 77 9.63 4.51 -7.28
CA TRP A 77 9.60 4.28 -8.73
C TRP A 77 8.28 4.61 -9.47
N ILE A 78 7.22 5.01 -8.77
CA ILE A 78 5.97 5.52 -9.35
C ILE A 78 5.65 6.92 -8.82
N PRO A 79 4.87 7.75 -9.55
CA PRO A 79 4.33 8.99 -9.01
C PRO A 79 3.48 8.74 -7.77
N SER A 80 3.43 9.72 -6.87
CA SER A 80 2.56 9.68 -5.70
C SER A 80 1.09 9.57 -6.11
N VAL A 81 0.31 8.88 -5.28
CA VAL A 81 -1.13 8.67 -5.49
C VAL A 81 -1.92 9.29 -4.35
N VAL A 82 -3.13 9.73 -4.68
CA VAL A 82 -4.12 10.14 -3.69
C VAL A 82 -5.09 8.99 -3.51
N GLU A 83 -5.21 8.48 -2.29
CA GLU A 83 -6.24 7.52 -1.90
C GLU A 83 -7.30 8.25 -1.06
N ILE A 84 -8.57 7.95 -1.34
CA ILE A 84 -9.74 8.56 -0.70
C ILE A 84 -10.54 7.41 -0.10
N GLU A 85 -10.60 7.37 1.23
CA GLU A 85 -11.36 6.37 1.97
C GLU A 85 -12.58 7.03 2.61
N VAL A 86 -13.77 6.55 2.22
CA VAL A 86 -15.06 6.99 2.76
C VAL A 86 -16.10 5.87 2.55
N GLU A 87 -17.22 5.96 3.27
CA GLU A 87 -18.22 4.89 3.38
C GLU A 87 -18.97 4.55 2.09
N SER A 88 -19.01 5.43 1.08
CA SER A 88 -19.75 5.19 -0.17
C SER A 88 -19.02 5.69 -1.41
N GLU A 89 -19.28 5.05 -2.56
CA GLU A 89 -18.70 5.43 -3.85
C GLU A 89 -19.08 6.85 -4.25
N GLU A 90 -20.33 7.26 -4.00
CA GLU A 90 -20.80 8.62 -4.29
C GLU A 90 -19.99 9.66 -3.51
N ALA A 91 -19.63 9.35 -2.26
CA ALA A 91 -18.79 10.23 -1.45
C ALA A 91 -17.35 10.28 -1.97
N VAL A 92 -16.79 9.16 -2.46
CA VAL A 92 -15.48 9.15 -3.13
C VAL A 92 -15.51 10.04 -4.37
N GLN A 93 -16.54 9.90 -5.23
CA GLN A 93 -16.68 10.69 -6.45
C GLN A 93 -16.77 12.20 -6.15
N GLN A 94 -17.53 12.57 -5.12
CA GLN A 94 -17.63 13.97 -4.70
C GLN A 94 -16.29 14.50 -4.19
N ALA A 95 -15.62 13.78 -3.30
CA ALA A 95 -14.32 14.19 -2.75
C ALA A 95 -13.26 14.32 -3.86
N ALA A 96 -13.21 13.35 -4.78
CA ALA A 96 -12.30 13.40 -5.93
C ALA A 96 -12.53 14.65 -6.80
N ALA A 97 -13.79 14.96 -7.12
CA ALA A 97 -14.12 16.15 -7.90
C ALA A 97 -13.76 17.46 -7.19
N GLU A 98 -13.97 17.54 -5.87
CA GLU A 98 -13.59 18.71 -5.06
C GLU A 98 -12.07 18.91 -4.98
N LEU A 99 -11.29 17.83 -5.04
CA LEU A 99 -9.83 17.85 -5.13
C LEU A 99 -9.30 18.10 -6.55
N GLY A 100 -10.19 18.22 -7.54
CA GLY A 100 -9.83 18.47 -8.94
C GLY A 100 -9.46 17.23 -9.75
N PHE A 101 -9.73 16.03 -9.24
CA PHE A 101 -9.54 14.77 -9.96
C PHE A 101 -10.78 14.39 -10.77
N THR A 102 -10.58 13.57 -11.81
CA THR A 102 -11.68 13.02 -12.60
C THR A 102 -11.88 11.54 -12.28
N TRP A 103 -13.13 11.07 -12.31
CA TRP A 103 -13.43 9.66 -12.07
C TRP A 103 -12.77 8.71 -13.09
N ALA A 104 -12.49 9.21 -14.30
CA ALA A 104 -11.78 8.45 -15.33
C ALA A 104 -10.32 8.11 -14.96
N GLU A 105 -9.74 8.84 -14.02
CA GLU A 105 -8.38 8.60 -13.50
C GLU A 105 -8.36 7.63 -12.32
N ALA A 106 -9.53 7.31 -11.77
CA ALA A 106 -9.65 6.44 -10.60
C ALA A 106 -9.06 5.06 -10.90
N LEU A 107 -8.23 4.59 -9.97
CA LEU A 107 -7.71 3.25 -9.96
C LEU A 107 -8.35 2.52 -8.77
N HIS A 108 -9.04 1.42 -9.06
CA HIS A 108 -9.61 0.57 -8.03
C HIS A 108 -8.64 -0.58 -7.72
N GLY A 109 -8.58 -0.98 -6.46
CA GLY A 109 -7.72 -2.07 -6.00
C GLY A 109 -6.50 -1.56 -5.26
N SER A 110 -5.39 -2.27 -5.40
CA SER A 110 -4.18 -2.06 -4.59
C SER A 110 -3.06 -1.38 -5.39
N ILE A 111 -1.98 -1.01 -4.71
CA ILE A 111 -0.85 -0.26 -5.30
C ILE A 111 -0.23 -0.95 -6.52
N GLU A 112 -0.32 -2.27 -6.61
CA GLU A 112 0.12 -3.07 -7.75
C GLU A 112 -0.48 -2.55 -9.07
N ASN A 113 -1.75 -2.14 -9.06
CA ASN A 113 -2.42 -1.58 -10.25
C ASN A 113 -1.78 -0.27 -10.71
N VAL A 114 -1.27 0.53 -9.76
CA VAL A 114 -0.53 1.75 -10.08
C VAL A 114 0.80 1.39 -10.72
N TYR A 115 1.56 0.44 -10.16
CA TYR A 115 2.79 -0.05 -10.80
C TYR A 115 2.56 -0.57 -12.22
N GLN A 116 1.45 -1.27 -12.47
CA GLN A 116 1.10 -1.76 -13.80
C GLN A 116 0.85 -0.66 -14.83
N LYS A 117 0.44 0.54 -14.39
CA LYS A 117 0.28 1.72 -15.23
C LYS A 117 1.63 2.25 -15.74
N TYR A 118 2.70 2.11 -14.95
CA TYR A 118 4.04 2.63 -15.27
C TYR A 118 5.02 1.54 -15.71
N TYR A 119 4.76 0.26 -15.43
CA TYR A 119 5.63 -0.86 -15.71
C TYR A 119 4.87 -2.06 -16.30
N LYS A 120 5.52 -2.84 -17.16
CA LYS A 120 5.03 -4.11 -17.71
C LYS A 120 5.26 -5.23 -16.69
N VAL A 121 4.51 -5.20 -15.60
CA VAL A 121 4.58 -6.13 -14.47
C VAL A 121 3.20 -6.70 -14.16
N THR A 122 3.14 -7.82 -13.45
CA THR A 122 1.90 -8.43 -12.93
C THR A 122 1.71 -8.08 -11.45
N GLU A 123 0.47 -8.16 -10.93
CA GLU A 123 0.21 -8.01 -9.48
C GLU A 123 1.10 -8.98 -8.67
N SER A 124 1.22 -10.23 -9.15
CA SER A 124 2.06 -11.24 -8.52
C SER A 124 3.54 -10.85 -8.49
N GLU A 125 4.10 -10.29 -9.57
CA GLU A 125 5.48 -9.83 -9.56
C GLU A 125 5.70 -8.74 -8.52
N VAL A 126 4.84 -7.72 -8.47
CA VAL A 126 4.96 -6.61 -7.51
C VAL A 126 4.83 -7.11 -6.08
N GLY A 127 3.82 -7.96 -5.80
CA GLY A 127 3.59 -8.54 -4.47
C GLY A 127 4.71 -9.49 -3.98
N HIS A 128 5.61 -9.93 -4.87
CA HIS A 128 6.75 -10.79 -4.53
C HIS A 128 8.11 -10.06 -4.60
N TRP A 129 8.14 -8.75 -4.83
CA TRP A 129 9.39 -8.00 -4.74
C TRP A 129 9.92 -8.03 -3.32
N LYS A 130 11.18 -8.48 -3.18
CA LYS A 130 11.83 -8.60 -1.88
C LYS A 130 12.05 -7.25 -1.21
N GLU A 131 12.32 -6.22 -2.00
CA GLU A 131 12.55 -4.86 -1.51
C GLU A 131 11.85 -3.84 -2.40
N ILE A 132 11.16 -2.89 -1.77
CA ILE A 132 10.57 -1.71 -2.41
C ILE A 132 10.97 -0.51 -1.55
N THR A 133 12.12 0.09 -1.86
CA THR A 133 12.74 1.13 -1.03
C THR A 133 13.09 2.36 -1.86
N PHE A 134 13.36 3.51 -1.22
CA PHE A 134 13.65 4.78 -1.90
C PHE A 134 15.06 4.86 -2.49
N ILE A 135 15.43 3.86 -3.29
CA ILE A 135 16.63 3.82 -4.12
C ILE A 135 16.30 4.21 -5.58
N PRO A 136 17.31 4.56 -6.41
CA PRO A 136 17.11 4.72 -7.85
C PRO A 136 16.45 3.48 -8.48
N VAL A 137 15.71 3.68 -9.58
CA VAL A 137 14.97 2.59 -10.23
C VAL A 137 15.92 1.44 -10.58
N PRO A 138 15.66 0.21 -10.10
CA PRO A 138 16.57 -0.90 -10.31
C PRO A 138 16.72 -1.27 -11.79
N SER A 139 17.91 -1.75 -12.16
CA SER A 139 18.23 -2.16 -13.53
C SER A 139 17.36 -3.32 -14.06
N TRP A 140 16.78 -4.13 -13.18
CA TRP A 140 15.85 -5.19 -13.56
C TRP A 140 14.42 -4.68 -13.80
N LEU A 141 14.06 -3.52 -13.26
CA LEU A 141 12.74 -2.90 -13.41
C LEU A 141 12.71 -1.91 -14.57
N GLU A 142 13.80 -1.17 -14.79
CA GLU A 142 13.90 -0.15 -15.83
C GLU A 142 13.50 -0.65 -17.24
N PRO A 143 13.92 -1.84 -17.72
CA PRO A 143 13.52 -2.36 -19.02
C PRO A 143 12.01 -2.64 -19.14
N LYS A 144 11.30 -2.74 -18.00
CA LYS A 144 9.85 -2.95 -17.96
C LYS A 144 9.08 -1.62 -17.97
N ARG A 145 9.73 -0.46 -17.90
CA ARG A 145 9.06 0.85 -17.89
C ARG A 145 8.19 1.01 -19.15
N ARG A 146 6.96 1.49 -18.96
CA ARG A 146 6.08 1.89 -20.05
C ARG A 146 6.50 3.28 -20.49
N LEU A 147 6.71 3.45 -21.79
CA LEU A 147 6.81 4.78 -22.39
C LEU A 147 5.37 5.34 -22.41
N GLY A 148 5.21 6.53 -21.83
CA GLY A 148 3.93 7.24 -21.78
C GLY A 148 3.44 7.67 -23.15
#